data_AF-A0A937XLF2-F1
#
_entry.id   AF-A0A937XLF2-F1
#
_cell.length_a   1.000
_cell.length_b   1.000
_cell.length_c   1.000
_cell.angle_alpha   90.00
_cell.angle_beta   90.00
_cell.angle_gamma   90.00
#
_symmetry.space_group_name_H-M   'P 1'
#
loop_
_entity.id
_entity.type
_entity.pdbx_description
1 polymer ?
#
loop_
_entity_poly.entity_id
_entity_poly.type
_entity_poly.pdbx_seq_one_letter_code
_entity_poly.pdbx_strand_id
1 'polypeptide(L)'
;MEFDHAVVVVHDQMDEALERFRAMGFFVTERGYHSLGTINHLIILDNSYIELLGYLPENRDKRPEVRDAPAGLNAWVWRSHDASETYQQCIARGAPVSKPDRFSRPVQVGDLNDEAVFQTVRVAPEYSQAGRYYFCQHEKPHLVWHKPWMQHPNQACEITAAYAKVANLDREQRLLQQLVGDARVWPANLVIEADPKLEEGGYMHQLNIACRDLIALRTCLLQQSVPHVWANDRIRIDASHAMGLCLEFHEAVSDTEVLRSTSSTSGVGAAATASAASSNAASKAKAYANDGAEAFIRMLQAHGVKTIFGVCGDTSLPYYDALYRLDHGMVHVLARDERSAAYMADAYARVSGRVGVCEGPSGGGATYLAPGLVEANESSVPVLAFSSDVPVSSRGRYPLTELRQDALYAPLTKWNGSIDLVSKIGDQVRSAFRAICTGRPGSAHLCLPYDVLKAKHAGEGLWAQTEHSSAPAWRCAPALEATRQAATKLIAAKQVV
;
A
#
# COMPACT_ATOMS: atom_id res chain seq x y z
N MET A 1 22.64 -6.54 -2.64
CA MET A 1 22.45 -7.59 -1.63
C MET A 1 21.02 -7.52 -1.15
N GLU A 2 20.33 -8.64 -1.06
CA GLU A 2 18.92 -8.70 -0.67
C GLU A 2 18.79 -9.01 0.82
N PHE A 3 17.73 -8.48 1.45
CA PHE A 3 17.35 -8.88 2.80
C PHE A 3 16.79 -10.31 2.79
N ASP A 4 17.11 -11.11 3.81
CA ASP A 4 16.65 -12.50 3.92
C ASP A 4 15.68 -12.67 5.09
N HIS A 5 16.10 -12.38 6.32
CA HIS A 5 15.24 -12.53 7.49
C HIS A 5 15.70 -11.69 8.69
N ALA A 6 14.77 -11.53 9.62
CA ALA A 6 15.00 -10.94 10.94
C ALA A 6 14.91 -12.03 12.00
N VAL A 7 15.75 -11.95 13.03
CA VAL A 7 15.71 -12.89 14.18
C VAL A 7 15.22 -12.17 15.42
N VAL A 8 14.19 -12.73 16.05
CA VAL A 8 13.65 -12.32 17.34
C VAL A 8 14.06 -13.36 18.38
N VAL A 9 14.88 -12.97 19.34
CA VAL A 9 15.29 -13.86 20.42
C VAL A 9 14.20 -13.89 21.49
N VAL A 10 13.75 -15.09 21.83
CA VAL A 10 12.69 -15.36 22.82
C VAL A 10 13.18 -16.26 23.96
N HIS A 11 14.48 -16.58 24.00
CA HIS A 11 15.12 -17.40 25.03
C HIS A 11 14.39 -18.73 25.26
N ASP A 12 13.91 -18.98 26.47
CA ASP A 12 13.12 -20.16 26.87
C ASP A 12 11.60 -19.95 26.79
N GLN A 13 11.14 -18.80 26.29
CA GLN A 13 9.72 -18.41 26.19
C GLN A 13 9.12 -18.73 24.81
N MET A 14 9.55 -19.83 24.18
CA MET A 14 9.12 -20.16 22.81
C MET A 14 7.60 -20.40 22.69
N ASP A 15 7.00 -21.06 23.68
CA ASP A 15 5.55 -21.31 23.70
C ASP A 15 4.73 -20.02 23.85
N GLU A 16 5.17 -19.11 24.73
CA GLU A 16 4.56 -17.80 24.89
C GLU A 16 4.69 -16.94 23.62
N ALA A 17 5.85 -16.98 22.97
CA ALA A 17 6.06 -16.30 21.70
C ALA A 17 5.12 -16.84 20.62
N LEU A 18 4.96 -18.17 20.54
CA LEU A 18 4.04 -18.81 19.61
C LEU A 18 2.60 -18.32 19.81
N GLU A 19 2.13 -18.28 21.05
CA GLU A 19 0.79 -17.80 21.40
C GLU A 19 0.60 -16.32 21.02
N ARG A 20 1.55 -15.46 21.41
CA ARG A 20 1.47 -14.01 21.14
C ARG A 20 1.47 -13.69 19.65
N PHE A 21 2.36 -14.30 18.87
CA PHE A 21 2.41 -14.05 17.42
C PHE A 21 1.20 -14.65 16.69
N ARG A 22 0.65 -15.79 17.14
CA ARG A 22 -0.64 -16.30 16.62
C ARG A 22 -1.81 -15.40 16.98
N ALA A 23 -1.82 -14.83 18.18
CA ALA A 23 -2.83 -13.85 18.59
C ALA A 23 -2.78 -12.58 17.73
N MET A 24 -1.59 -12.21 17.22
CA MET A 24 -1.43 -11.14 16.22
C MET A 24 -1.86 -11.53 14.81
N GLY A 25 -2.36 -12.74 14.60
CA GLY A 25 -2.85 -13.25 13.33
C GLY A 25 -1.76 -13.71 12.37
N PHE A 26 -0.54 -13.97 12.85
CA PHE A 26 0.47 -14.65 12.04
C PHE A 26 0.20 -16.16 11.98
N PHE A 27 0.28 -16.74 10.79
CA PHE A 27 0.67 -18.15 10.67
C PHE A 27 2.12 -18.31 11.18
N VAL A 28 2.32 -19.26 12.08
CA VAL A 28 3.61 -19.60 12.70
C VAL A 28 3.85 -21.09 12.50
N THR A 29 4.99 -21.46 11.91
CA THR A 29 5.31 -22.87 11.57
C THR A 29 5.38 -23.77 12.81
N GLU A 30 5.43 -25.08 12.61
CA GLU A 30 5.83 -26.00 13.67
C GLU A 30 7.25 -25.70 14.19
N ARG A 31 7.55 -26.22 15.38
CA ARG A 31 8.82 -25.99 16.05
C ARG A 31 9.93 -26.73 15.32
N GLY A 32 10.93 -25.98 14.87
CA GLY A 32 12.16 -26.54 14.34
C GLY A 32 13.21 -26.77 15.43
N TYR A 33 14.05 -27.77 15.21
CA TYR A 33 15.15 -28.14 16.11
C TYR A 33 16.46 -28.07 15.33
N HIS A 34 17.33 -27.15 15.70
CA HIS A 34 18.63 -27.01 15.06
C HIS A 34 19.63 -28.04 15.63
N SER A 35 20.51 -28.55 14.77
CA SER A 35 21.63 -29.41 15.20
C SER A 35 22.55 -28.74 16.25
N LEU A 36 22.55 -27.40 16.29
CA LEU A 36 23.30 -26.57 17.23
C LEU A 36 22.61 -26.39 18.61
N GLY A 37 21.45 -27.00 18.85
CA GLY A 37 20.76 -27.02 20.16
C GLY A 37 19.71 -25.92 20.39
N THR A 38 19.61 -24.95 19.49
CA THR A 38 18.52 -23.96 19.47
C THR A 38 17.24 -24.53 18.84
N ILE A 39 16.11 -23.91 19.17
CA ILE A 39 14.81 -24.18 18.55
C ILE A 39 14.28 -22.92 17.87
N ASN A 40 13.42 -23.09 16.87
CA ASN A 40 12.77 -21.96 16.22
C ASN A 40 11.31 -22.18 15.83
N HIS A 41 10.63 -21.07 15.62
CA HIS A 41 9.43 -20.98 14.81
C HIS A 41 9.67 -19.96 13.70
N LEU A 42 9.12 -20.19 12.51
CA LEU A 42 9.22 -19.27 11.39
C LEU A 42 7.87 -18.61 11.12
N ILE A 43 7.91 -17.34 10.74
CA ILE A 43 6.81 -16.58 10.16
C ILE A 43 7.26 -16.22 8.75
N ILE A 44 6.80 -17.01 7.77
CA ILE A 44 7.27 -16.93 6.38
C ILE A 44 6.49 -15.85 5.63
N LEU A 45 7.17 -14.86 5.09
CA LEU A 45 6.59 -13.78 4.28
C LEU A 45 6.92 -14.01 2.80
N ASP A 46 6.54 -13.08 1.92
CA ASP A 46 6.63 -13.29 0.46
C ASP A 46 8.07 -13.54 -0.01
N ASN A 47 9.00 -12.72 0.47
CA ASN A 47 10.41 -12.76 0.06
C ASN A 47 11.38 -12.86 1.24
N SER A 48 10.87 -12.91 2.47
CA SER A 48 11.64 -12.91 3.71
C SER A 48 10.95 -13.75 4.79
N TYR A 49 11.50 -13.80 6.00
CA TYR A 49 10.80 -14.37 7.15
C TYR A 49 11.23 -13.72 8.47
N ILE A 50 10.45 -13.96 9.53
CA ILE A 50 10.85 -13.70 10.91
C ILE A 50 11.16 -15.04 11.56
N GLU A 51 12.34 -15.17 12.14
CA GLU A 51 12.72 -16.32 12.97
C GLU A 51 12.54 -15.98 14.44
N LEU A 52 11.62 -16.68 15.10
CA LEU A 52 11.57 -16.70 16.56
C LEU A 52 12.60 -17.73 17.01
N LEU A 53 13.66 -17.28 17.69
CA LEU A 53 14.80 -18.13 18.07
C LEU A 53 14.90 -18.26 19.59
N GLY A 54 15.04 -19.50 20.06
CA GLY A 54 15.18 -19.80 21.47
C GLY A 54 15.96 -21.08 21.72
N TYR A 55 15.87 -21.59 22.94
CA TYR A 55 16.46 -22.86 23.36
C TYR A 55 15.53 -23.59 24.33
N LEU A 56 15.65 -24.91 24.35
CA LEU A 56 15.11 -25.68 25.46
C LEU A 56 15.98 -25.47 26.71
N PRO A 57 15.42 -25.52 27.93
CA PRO A 57 16.17 -25.31 29.16
C PRO A 57 17.46 -26.16 29.27
N GLU A 58 17.40 -27.42 28.83
CA GLU A 58 18.54 -28.35 28.82
C GLU A 58 19.65 -27.97 27.82
N ASN A 59 19.34 -27.10 26.85
CA ASN A 59 20.26 -26.64 25.82
C ASN A 59 20.74 -25.19 26.06
N ARG A 60 20.38 -24.57 27.19
CA ARG A 60 20.65 -23.16 27.51
C ARG A 60 22.10 -22.73 27.25
N ASP A 61 23.06 -23.56 27.63
CA ASP A 61 24.49 -23.21 27.54
C ASP A 61 25.16 -23.66 26.23
N LYS A 62 24.41 -24.26 25.29
CA LYS A 62 24.96 -24.68 23.99
C LYS A 62 25.24 -23.52 23.04
N ARG A 63 24.54 -22.39 23.20
CA ARG A 63 24.65 -21.20 22.34
C ARG A 63 24.71 -19.92 23.18
N PRO A 64 25.88 -19.61 23.79
CA PRO A 64 26.05 -18.44 24.63
C PRO A 64 25.62 -17.13 23.96
N GLU A 65 25.83 -17.00 22.66
CA GLU A 65 25.46 -15.80 21.90
C GLU A 65 23.95 -15.60 21.75
N VAL A 66 23.14 -16.66 21.91
CA VAL A 66 21.67 -16.57 21.94
C VAL A 66 21.18 -16.36 23.37
N ARG A 67 21.81 -17.04 24.34
CA ARG A 67 21.53 -16.89 25.77
C ARG A 67 21.79 -15.46 26.26
N ASP A 68 22.89 -14.87 25.84
CA ASP A 68 23.37 -13.57 26.32
C ASP A 68 22.83 -12.39 25.47
N ALA A 69 22.20 -12.69 24.33
CA ALA A 69 21.51 -11.69 23.52
C ALA A 69 20.27 -11.15 24.25
N PRO A 70 19.95 -9.84 24.13
CA PRO A 70 18.70 -9.30 24.63
C PRO A 70 17.49 -9.92 23.91
N ALA A 71 16.37 -10.05 24.62
CA ALA A 71 15.11 -10.48 24.04
C ALA A 71 14.60 -9.43 23.04
N GLY A 72 13.91 -9.89 22.00
CA GLY A 72 13.42 -9.03 20.92
C GLY A 72 14.26 -9.12 19.65
N LEU A 73 14.14 -8.13 18.76
CA LEU A 73 14.84 -8.12 17.48
C LEU A 73 16.35 -8.02 17.70
N ASN A 74 17.07 -9.05 17.28
CA ASN A 74 18.47 -9.22 17.63
C ASN A 74 19.37 -9.53 16.44
N ALA A 75 18.84 -10.02 15.32
CA ALA A 75 19.65 -10.17 14.11
C ALA A 75 18.99 -9.66 12.85
N TRP A 76 19.82 -9.12 11.97
CA TRP A 76 19.46 -8.69 10.62
C TRP A 76 20.32 -9.44 9.60
N VAL A 77 19.66 -10.11 8.67
CA VAL A 77 20.30 -11.13 7.84
C VAL A 77 20.11 -10.84 6.37
N TRP A 78 21.19 -10.91 5.61
CA TRP A 78 21.17 -10.78 4.16
C TRP A 78 21.27 -12.12 3.46
N ARG A 79 20.69 -12.18 2.26
CA ARG A 79 20.72 -13.37 1.43
C ARG A 79 22.08 -13.55 0.80
N SER A 80 22.56 -14.79 0.81
CA SER A 80 23.76 -15.21 0.10
C SER A 80 23.39 -16.34 -0.87
N HIS A 81 23.79 -16.22 -2.13
CA HIS A 81 23.65 -17.32 -3.09
C HIS A 81 24.82 -18.32 -3.00
N ASP A 82 25.99 -17.83 -2.56
CA ASP A 82 27.18 -18.63 -2.27
C ASP A 82 27.90 -18.03 -1.05
N ALA A 83 27.91 -18.78 0.06
CA ALA A 83 28.50 -18.35 1.32
C ALA A 83 30.03 -18.21 1.22
N SER A 84 30.69 -19.03 0.41
CA SER A 84 32.14 -18.95 0.21
C SER A 84 32.51 -17.69 -0.57
N GLU A 85 31.77 -17.36 -1.63
CA GLU A 85 31.95 -16.12 -2.37
C GLU A 85 31.67 -14.90 -1.49
N THR A 86 30.55 -14.91 -0.76
CA THR A 86 30.19 -13.84 0.18
C THR A 86 31.28 -13.60 1.22
N TYR A 87 31.83 -14.68 1.80
CA TYR A 87 32.95 -14.59 2.73
C TYR A 87 34.18 -13.92 2.09
N GLN A 88 34.58 -14.33 0.89
CA GLN A 88 35.73 -13.74 0.19
C GLN A 88 35.51 -12.24 -0.10
N GLN A 89 34.30 -11.86 -0.53
CA GLN A 89 33.97 -10.46 -0.80
C GLN A 89 34.00 -9.60 0.48
N CYS A 90 33.47 -10.11 1.60
CA CYS A 90 33.51 -9.43 2.89
C CYS A 90 34.97 -9.24 3.38
N ILE A 91 35.80 -10.28 3.29
CA ILE A 91 37.22 -10.20 3.65
C ILE A 91 37.97 -9.21 2.75
N ALA A 92 37.69 -9.19 1.44
CA ALA A 92 38.30 -8.23 0.52
C ALA A 92 37.97 -6.76 0.85
N ARG A 93 36.83 -6.50 1.50
CA ARG A 93 36.42 -5.18 2.00
C ARG A 93 36.90 -4.90 3.44
N GLY A 94 37.62 -5.85 4.05
CA GLY A 94 38.08 -5.75 5.44
C GLY A 94 36.99 -5.94 6.49
N ALA A 95 35.87 -6.59 6.15
CA ALA A 95 34.80 -6.87 7.10
C ALA A 95 35.21 -7.96 8.10
N PRO A 96 34.87 -7.81 9.39
CA PRO A 96 35.21 -8.77 10.45
C PRO A 96 34.23 -9.95 10.49
N VAL A 97 34.34 -10.84 9.49
CA VAL A 97 33.45 -12.00 9.34
C VAL A 97 34.14 -13.35 9.61
N SER A 98 33.40 -14.31 10.15
CA SER A 98 33.83 -15.69 10.31
C SER A 98 33.75 -16.46 8.99
N LYS A 99 34.50 -17.57 8.90
CA LYS A 99 34.34 -18.54 7.80
C LYS A 99 32.90 -19.09 7.75
N PRO A 100 32.40 -19.52 6.57
CA PRO A 100 31.10 -20.14 6.45
C PRO A 100 30.92 -21.30 7.43
N ASP A 101 29.84 -21.25 8.22
CA ASP A 101 29.43 -22.30 9.15
C ASP A 101 28.14 -22.96 8.65
N ARG A 102 28.10 -24.29 8.60
CA ARG A 102 27.01 -25.07 8.00
C ARG A 102 26.20 -25.79 9.08
N PHE A 103 24.89 -25.65 9.03
CA PHE A 103 23.97 -26.35 9.93
C PHE A 103 22.68 -26.72 9.19
N SER A 104 21.86 -27.56 9.83
CA SER A 104 20.60 -28.02 9.25
C SER A 104 19.50 -28.14 10.29
N ARG A 105 18.29 -28.31 9.78
CA ARG A 105 17.06 -28.51 10.54
C ARG A 105 16.14 -29.45 9.74
N PRO A 106 15.49 -30.43 10.38
CA PRO A 106 14.47 -31.24 9.72
C PRO A 106 13.24 -30.40 9.40
N VAL A 107 12.63 -30.68 8.25
CA VAL A 107 11.40 -30.08 7.78
C VAL A 107 10.40 -31.18 7.45
N GLN A 108 9.26 -31.15 8.15
CA GLN A 108 8.16 -32.07 7.93
C GLN A 108 6.90 -31.28 7.53
N VAL A 109 6.38 -31.53 6.32
CA VAL A 109 5.19 -30.84 5.78
C VAL A 109 4.32 -31.84 5.02
N GLY A 110 3.25 -32.33 5.65
CA GLY A 110 2.47 -33.43 5.09
C GLY A 110 3.34 -34.67 4.88
N ASP A 111 3.44 -35.14 3.65
CA ASP A 111 4.29 -36.29 3.28
C ASP A 111 5.76 -35.92 2.99
N LEU A 112 6.08 -34.62 2.95
CA LEU A 112 7.46 -34.16 2.75
C LEU A 112 8.25 -34.32 4.05
N ASN A 113 9.37 -35.05 3.99
CA ASN A 113 10.35 -35.19 5.06
C ASN A 113 11.75 -35.01 4.46
N ASP A 114 12.38 -33.86 4.72
CA ASP A 114 13.73 -33.53 4.23
C ASP A 114 14.44 -32.57 5.20
N GLU A 115 15.73 -32.33 5.01
CA GLU A 115 16.55 -31.42 5.80
C GLU A 115 16.74 -30.09 5.07
N ALA A 116 16.31 -28.99 5.71
CA ALA A 116 16.70 -27.65 5.30
C ALA A 116 18.13 -27.38 5.77
N VAL A 117 18.98 -26.96 4.84
CA VAL A 117 20.41 -26.78 5.08
C VAL A 117 20.81 -25.34 4.80
N PHE A 118 21.62 -24.80 5.71
CA PHE A 118 22.05 -23.41 5.70
C PHE A 118 23.56 -23.31 5.82
N GLN A 119 24.12 -22.30 5.15
CA GLN A 119 25.49 -21.85 5.40
C GLN A 119 25.47 -20.38 5.78
N THR A 120 26.20 -20.01 6.84
CA THR A 120 26.20 -18.64 7.36
C THR A 120 27.59 -18.04 7.46
N VAL A 121 27.72 -16.79 7.02
CA VAL A 121 28.91 -15.96 7.20
C VAL A 121 28.55 -14.89 8.22
N ARG A 122 29.14 -14.93 9.42
CA ARG A 122 28.68 -14.12 10.56
C ARG A 122 29.68 -13.04 10.90
N VAL A 123 29.18 -11.88 11.30
CA VAL A 123 29.99 -10.83 11.92
C VAL A 123 30.30 -11.22 13.35
N ALA A 124 31.56 -11.06 13.76
CA ALA A 124 31.94 -11.30 15.14
C ALA A 124 31.21 -10.31 16.08
N PRO A 125 30.55 -10.77 17.17
CA PRO A 125 29.63 -9.96 17.97
C PRO A 125 30.22 -8.63 18.46
N GLU A 126 31.51 -8.59 18.77
CA GLU A 126 32.22 -7.43 19.31
C GLU A 126 32.31 -6.25 18.33
N TYR A 127 32.04 -6.46 17.04
CA TYR A 127 32.12 -5.40 16.03
C TYR A 127 30.83 -4.62 15.85
N SER A 128 29.68 -5.24 16.11
CA SER A 128 28.35 -4.67 15.89
C SER A 128 27.76 -4.13 17.18
N GLN A 129 27.18 -2.93 17.13
CA GLN A 129 26.52 -2.34 18.29
C GLN A 129 25.02 -2.67 18.30
N ALA A 130 24.37 -2.76 17.14
CA ALA A 130 22.91 -2.89 17.05
C ALA A 130 22.40 -4.32 17.31
N GLY A 131 23.25 -5.33 17.18
CA GLY A 131 22.89 -6.76 17.28
C GLY A 131 23.74 -7.63 16.37
N ARG A 132 23.23 -8.79 15.97
CA ARG A 132 23.94 -9.72 15.09
C ARG A 132 23.69 -9.41 13.62
N TYR A 133 24.77 -9.44 12.84
CA TYR A 133 24.74 -9.34 11.40
C TYR A 133 25.34 -10.60 10.79
N TYR A 134 24.66 -11.17 9.80
CA TYR A 134 25.20 -12.29 9.05
C TYR A 134 24.55 -12.43 7.68
N PHE A 135 25.15 -13.28 6.86
CA PHE A 135 24.63 -13.70 5.58
C PHE A 135 24.16 -15.14 5.69
N CYS A 136 23.04 -15.48 5.07
CA CYS A 136 22.48 -16.83 5.03
C CYS A 136 22.33 -17.32 3.59
N GLN A 137 22.96 -18.45 3.30
CA GLN A 137 22.69 -19.23 2.10
C GLN A 137 21.76 -20.38 2.45
N HIS A 138 20.67 -20.47 1.70
CA HIS A 138 19.73 -21.59 1.77
C HIS A 138 20.07 -22.57 0.65
N GLU A 139 20.58 -23.76 0.96
CA GLU A 139 20.89 -24.77 -0.07
C GLU A 139 19.60 -25.34 -0.70
N LYS A 140 18.51 -25.36 0.07
CA LYS A 140 17.18 -25.83 -0.35
C LYS A 140 16.10 -24.80 0.04
N PRO A 141 16.00 -23.66 -0.65
CA PRO A 141 15.08 -22.57 -0.26
C PRO A 141 13.60 -22.98 -0.28
N HIS A 142 13.22 -23.92 -1.15
CA HIS A 142 11.85 -24.43 -1.21
C HIS A 142 11.38 -25.16 0.07
N LEU A 143 12.30 -25.54 0.96
CA LEU A 143 12.00 -26.12 2.29
C LEU A 143 11.75 -25.06 3.37
N VAL A 144 11.95 -23.79 3.05
CA VAL A 144 11.72 -22.65 3.94
C VAL A 144 10.50 -21.86 3.45
N TRP A 145 10.47 -21.53 2.16
CA TRP A 145 9.40 -20.74 1.54
C TRP A 145 8.28 -21.63 0.95
N HIS A 146 7.49 -22.22 1.84
CA HIS A 146 6.28 -22.94 1.45
C HIS A 146 5.08 -22.00 1.33
N LYS A 147 4.41 -21.99 0.17
CA LYS A 147 3.26 -21.11 -0.12
C LYS A 147 2.15 -21.10 0.96
N PRO A 148 1.76 -22.26 1.56
CA PRO A 148 0.75 -22.24 2.62
C PRO A 148 1.19 -21.48 3.87
N TRP A 149 2.49 -21.42 4.17
CA TRP A 149 3.02 -20.74 5.36
C TRP A 149 3.10 -19.21 5.18
N MET A 150 2.98 -18.71 3.95
CA MET A 150 2.91 -17.28 3.60
C MET A 150 1.51 -16.68 3.77
N GLN A 151 0.50 -17.52 4.03
CA GLN A 151 -0.88 -17.08 4.19
C GLN A 151 -1.16 -16.79 5.67
N HIS A 152 -1.07 -15.52 6.04
CA HIS A 152 -1.39 -15.08 7.39
C HIS A 152 -2.80 -14.51 7.48
N PRO A 153 -3.60 -14.88 8.50
CA PRO A 153 -4.88 -14.22 8.79
C PRO A 153 -4.78 -12.69 8.85
N ASN A 154 -3.69 -12.15 9.40
CA ASN A 154 -3.43 -10.71 9.48
C ASN A 154 -2.91 -10.07 8.18
N GLN A 155 -2.82 -10.84 7.10
CA GLN A 155 -2.39 -10.37 5.77
C GLN A 155 -0.97 -9.80 5.70
N ALA A 156 -0.11 -10.05 6.70
CA ALA A 156 1.30 -9.69 6.64
C ALA A 156 1.97 -10.29 5.39
N CYS A 157 2.85 -9.54 4.73
CA CYS A 157 3.44 -9.95 3.46
C CYS A 157 4.92 -9.62 3.29
N GLU A 158 5.43 -8.57 3.95
CA GLU A 158 6.81 -8.12 3.74
C GLU A 158 7.37 -7.42 4.99
N ILE A 159 8.66 -7.62 5.28
CA ILE A 159 9.41 -6.76 6.20
C ILE A 159 9.97 -5.59 5.40
N THR A 160 9.48 -4.40 5.70
CA THR A 160 9.81 -3.18 4.97
C THR A 160 10.90 -2.36 5.63
N ALA A 161 11.03 -2.43 6.95
CA ALA A 161 12.14 -1.78 7.65
C ALA A 161 12.42 -2.41 9.02
N ALA A 162 13.62 -2.17 9.55
CA ALA A 162 14.00 -2.34 10.94
C ALA A 162 14.71 -1.08 11.43
N TYR A 163 14.61 -0.79 12.73
CA TYR A 163 15.23 0.38 13.34
C TYR A 163 16.14 -0.03 14.49
N ALA A 164 17.33 0.55 14.50
CA ALA A 164 18.35 0.35 15.52
C ALA A 164 18.85 1.68 16.08
N LYS A 165 19.23 1.63 17.36
CA LYS A 165 19.89 2.72 18.07
C LYS A 165 21.27 2.28 18.51
N VAL A 166 22.28 3.13 18.30
CA VAL A 166 23.67 2.85 18.65
C VAL A 166 24.32 4.04 19.33
N ALA A 167 25.32 3.78 20.18
CA ALA A 167 26.14 4.81 20.82
C ALA A 167 27.04 5.52 19.79
N ASN A 168 27.61 4.78 18.82
CA ASN A 168 28.51 5.31 17.81
C ASN A 168 28.02 4.98 16.39
N LEU A 169 27.32 5.93 15.75
CA LEU A 169 26.77 5.77 14.41
C LEU A 169 27.86 5.57 13.35
N ASP A 170 28.96 6.33 13.39
CA ASP A 170 30.05 6.22 12.41
C ASP A 170 30.71 4.85 12.42
N ARG A 171 30.88 4.25 13.61
CA ARG A 171 31.41 2.89 13.77
C ARG A 171 30.48 1.88 13.10
N GLU A 172 29.17 1.99 13.34
CA GLU A 172 28.18 1.06 12.78
C GLU A 172 28.07 1.21 11.26
N GLN A 173 28.05 2.45 10.77
CA GLN A 173 28.02 2.73 9.34
C GLN A 173 29.26 2.20 8.61
N ARG A 174 30.45 2.33 9.20
CA ARG A 174 31.68 1.73 8.65
C ARG A 174 31.60 0.21 8.58
N LEU A 175 31.11 -0.45 9.64
CA LEU A 175 30.91 -1.90 9.64
C LEU A 175 29.95 -2.31 8.50
N LEU A 176 28.81 -1.64 8.38
CA LEU A 176 27.86 -1.93 7.30
C LEU A 176 28.47 -1.70 5.92
N GLN A 177 29.23 -0.62 5.70
CA GLN A 177 29.92 -0.38 4.43
C GLN A 177 30.90 -1.51 4.08
N GLN A 178 31.62 -2.04 5.07
CA GLN A 178 32.51 -3.18 4.86
C GLN A 178 31.73 -4.45 4.50
N LEU A 179 30.55 -4.66 5.09
CA LEU A 179 29.71 -5.84 4.84
C LEU A 179 29.02 -5.79 3.47
N VAL A 180 28.39 -4.65 3.14
CA VAL A 180 27.47 -4.56 1.98
C VAL A 180 27.90 -3.61 0.86
N GLY A 181 28.96 -2.80 1.03
CA GLY A 181 29.51 -1.90 0.00
C GLY A 181 29.07 -0.42 0.09
N ASP A 182 29.18 0.33 -1.02
CA ASP A 182 28.98 1.79 -1.08
C ASP A 182 27.54 2.23 -0.73
N ALA A 183 27.42 3.28 0.09
CA ALA A 183 26.22 3.75 0.78
C ALA A 183 25.13 4.36 -0.12
N ARG A 184 25.37 4.47 -1.44
CA ARG A 184 24.33 4.81 -2.43
C ARG A 184 23.34 3.66 -2.69
N VAL A 185 23.65 2.47 -2.16
CA VAL A 185 22.79 1.28 -2.10
C VAL A 185 22.77 0.79 -0.64
N TRP A 186 22.40 1.68 0.29
CA TRP A 186 22.06 1.27 1.66
C TRP A 186 21.06 0.11 1.58
N PRO A 187 21.14 -0.95 2.41
CA PRO A 187 20.10 -1.99 2.39
C PRO A 187 18.84 -1.28 2.85
N ALA A 188 17.93 -0.96 1.92
CA ALA A 188 16.93 0.12 1.99
C ALA A 188 15.99 0.08 3.21
N ASN A 189 16.12 -0.97 4.03
CA ASN A 189 15.20 -1.39 5.06
C ASN A 189 15.86 -1.48 6.46
N LEU A 190 17.14 -1.10 6.70
CA LEU A 190 17.69 -1.03 8.07
C LEU A 190 18.09 0.41 8.43
N VAL A 191 17.31 1.08 9.28
CA VAL A 191 17.57 2.45 9.72
C VAL A 191 18.35 2.42 11.03
N ILE A 192 19.48 3.14 11.08
CA ILE A 192 20.34 3.21 12.26
C ILE A 192 20.50 4.67 12.69
N GLU A 193 20.22 4.93 13.96
CA GLU A 193 20.29 6.26 14.55
C GLU A 193 21.26 6.28 15.75
N ALA A 194 21.91 7.42 15.95
CA ALA A 194 22.67 7.66 17.18
C ALA A 194 21.69 7.94 18.34
N ASP A 195 21.84 7.25 19.47
CA ASP A 195 21.14 7.62 20.70
C ASP A 195 22.15 8.21 21.71
N PRO A 196 22.08 9.52 21.99
CA PRO A 196 23.04 10.18 22.89
C PRO A 196 22.93 9.72 24.35
N LYS A 197 21.91 8.93 24.70
CA LYS A 197 21.77 8.32 26.02
C LYS A 197 22.55 7.02 26.17
N LEU A 198 23.01 6.42 25.07
CA LEU A 198 23.83 5.22 25.10
C LEU A 198 25.30 5.60 25.25
N GLU A 199 25.91 5.19 26.37
CA GLU A 199 27.35 5.37 26.60
C GLU A 199 28.18 4.39 25.76
N GLU A 200 27.70 3.16 25.58
CA GLU A 200 28.30 2.13 24.73
C GLU A 200 27.21 1.20 24.17
N GLY A 201 27.49 0.53 23.05
CA GLY A 201 26.63 -0.50 22.47
C GLY A 201 25.41 0.04 21.71
N GLY A 202 24.37 -0.78 21.60
CA GLY A 202 23.17 -0.48 20.82
C GLY A 202 22.16 -1.63 20.86
N TYR A 203 21.03 -1.42 20.19
CA TYR A 203 19.98 -2.42 20.05
C TYR A 203 19.06 -2.11 18.87
N MET A 204 18.58 -3.15 18.21
CA MET A 204 17.41 -3.08 17.32
C MET A 204 16.13 -3.13 18.14
N HIS A 205 15.14 -2.31 17.79
CA HIS A 205 13.94 -2.14 18.63
C HIS A 205 12.62 -2.19 17.88
N GLN A 206 12.61 -2.02 16.56
CA GLN A 206 11.37 -1.96 15.79
C GLN A 206 11.51 -2.70 14.46
N LEU A 207 10.43 -3.38 14.06
CA LEU A 207 10.26 -3.99 12.75
C LEU A 207 8.99 -3.45 12.11
N ASN A 208 9.11 -2.97 10.87
CA ASN A 208 7.98 -2.52 10.07
C ASN A 208 7.57 -3.62 9.09
N ILE A 209 6.29 -3.98 9.12
CA ILE A 209 5.72 -5.05 8.32
C ILE A 209 4.61 -4.47 7.43
N ALA A 210 4.66 -4.75 6.13
CA ALA A 210 3.55 -4.46 5.24
C ALA A 210 2.48 -5.55 5.36
N CYS A 211 1.22 -5.12 5.42
CA CYS A 211 0.05 -5.98 5.34
C CYS A 211 -0.72 -5.67 4.05
N ARG A 212 -1.23 -6.69 3.37
CA ARG A 212 -2.08 -6.49 2.17
C ARG A 212 -3.40 -5.82 2.49
N ASP A 213 -3.84 -5.94 3.75
CA ASP A 213 -5.05 -5.32 4.27
C ASP A 213 -4.84 -5.04 5.77
N LEU A 214 -4.69 -3.77 6.14
CA LEU A 214 -4.52 -3.36 7.54
C LEU A 214 -5.80 -3.57 8.38
N ILE A 215 -6.97 -3.60 7.74
CA ILE A 215 -8.24 -3.88 8.44
C ILE A 215 -8.27 -5.33 8.87
N ALA A 216 -7.81 -6.26 8.02
CA ALA A 216 -7.70 -7.68 8.38
C ALA A 216 -6.78 -7.89 9.59
N LEU A 217 -5.61 -7.24 9.62
CA LEU A 217 -4.74 -7.21 10.80
C LEU A 217 -5.50 -6.70 12.03
N ARG A 218 -6.14 -5.53 11.93
CA ARG A 218 -6.87 -4.96 13.07
C ARG A 218 -7.96 -5.90 13.57
N THR A 219 -8.69 -6.55 12.68
CA THR A 219 -9.71 -7.53 13.04
C THR A 219 -9.12 -8.68 13.85
N CYS A 220 -7.98 -9.24 13.45
CA CYS A 220 -7.28 -10.25 14.24
C CYS A 220 -6.91 -9.72 15.63
N LEU A 221 -6.31 -8.52 15.71
CA LEU A 221 -5.89 -7.93 16.99
C LEU A 221 -7.07 -7.68 17.93
N LEU A 222 -8.19 -7.17 17.42
CA LEU A 222 -9.40 -6.94 18.21
C LEU A 222 -10.03 -8.24 18.69
N GLN A 223 -10.10 -9.26 17.84
CA GLN A 223 -10.66 -10.58 18.20
C GLN A 223 -9.86 -11.25 19.33
N GLN A 224 -8.54 -11.07 19.32
CA GLN A 224 -7.64 -11.66 20.32
C GLN A 224 -7.30 -10.70 21.46
N SER A 225 -7.94 -9.52 21.50
CA SER A 225 -7.70 -8.47 22.51
C SER A 225 -6.23 -8.06 22.66
N VAL A 226 -5.47 -8.07 21.56
CA VAL A 226 -4.06 -7.64 21.54
C VAL A 226 -4.00 -6.12 21.61
N PRO A 227 -3.33 -5.53 22.62
CA PRO A 227 -3.21 -4.08 22.72
C PRO A 227 -2.42 -3.49 21.54
N HIS A 228 -3.00 -2.48 20.90
CA HIS A 228 -2.41 -1.80 19.74
C HIS A 228 -2.90 -0.36 19.63
N VAL A 229 -2.12 0.47 18.95
CA VAL A 229 -2.49 1.84 18.58
C VAL A 229 -2.69 1.88 17.07
N TRP A 230 -3.82 2.45 16.62
CA TRP A 230 -4.01 2.76 15.21
C TRP A 230 -4.05 4.29 15.03
N ALA A 231 -3.09 4.80 14.27
CA ALA A 231 -3.05 6.20 13.85
C ALA A 231 -2.34 6.33 12.49
N ASN A 232 -2.75 7.31 11.68
CA ASN A 232 -2.07 7.65 10.41
C ASN A 232 -1.81 6.45 9.48
N ASP A 233 -2.83 5.62 9.26
CA ASP A 233 -2.73 4.42 8.41
C ASP A 233 -1.63 3.43 8.84
N ARG A 234 -1.31 3.43 10.15
CA ARG A 234 -0.37 2.49 10.75
C ARG A 234 -0.93 1.88 12.03
N ILE A 235 -0.65 0.60 12.21
CA ILE A 235 -0.98 -0.12 13.44
C ILE A 235 0.31 -0.43 14.18
N ARG A 236 0.42 0.00 15.44
CA ARG A 236 1.60 -0.23 16.26
C ARG A 236 1.28 -1.15 17.43
N ILE A 237 2.12 -2.14 17.65
CA ILE A 237 2.12 -3.02 18.81
C ILE A 237 3.41 -2.76 19.60
N ASP A 238 3.25 -2.39 20.86
CA ASP A 238 4.39 -2.09 21.73
C ASP A 238 5.17 -3.34 22.12
N ALA A 239 6.45 -3.13 22.44
CA ALA A 239 7.41 -4.18 22.80
C ALA A 239 6.93 -5.11 23.93
N SER A 240 6.14 -4.61 24.88
CA SER A 240 5.58 -5.42 25.96
C SER A 240 4.62 -6.52 25.47
N HIS A 241 4.03 -6.36 24.29
CA HIS A 241 3.07 -7.30 23.72
C HIS A 241 3.70 -8.20 22.65
N ALA A 242 4.87 -7.84 22.12
CA ALA A 242 5.55 -8.55 21.03
C ALA A 242 6.97 -8.98 21.38
N MET A 243 7.15 -9.61 22.54
CA MET A 243 8.42 -10.24 22.97
C MET A 243 9.63 -9.30 22.95
N GLY A 244 9.46 -8.05 23.39
CA GLY A 244 10.53 -7.05 23.39
C GLY A 244 10.74 -6.34 22.04
N LEU A 245 9.97 -6.69 21.01
CA LEU A 245 9.99 -6.06 19.70
C LEU A 245 8.80 -5.12 19.52
N CYS A 246 9.05 -3.87 19.13
CA CYS A 246 7.96 -3.04 18.61
C CYS A 246 7.64 -3.45 17.17
N LEU A 247 6.37 -3.75 16.90
CA LEU A 247 5.89 -4.02 15.55
C LEU A 247 5.08 -2.83 15.05
N GLU A 248 5.41 -2.35 13.87
CA GLU A 248 4.62 -1.34 13.19
C GLU A 248 4.16 -1.87 11.83
N PHE A 249 2.88 -1.77 11.57
CA PHE A 249 2.26 -2.27 10.36
C PHE A 249 1.76 -1.13 9.52
N HIS A 250 1.91 -1.26 8.20
CA HIS A 250 1.38 -0.33 7.21
C HIS A 250 0.84 -1.12 6.02
N GLU A 251 0.04 -0.49 5.17
CA GLU A 251 -0.55 -1.17 4.01
C GLU A 251 0.51 -1.37 2.92
N ALA A 252 0.53 -2.57 2.32
CA ALA A 252 1.46 -2.91 1.26
C ALA A 252 1.21 -1.99 0.06
N VAL A 253 2.27 -1.33 -0.36
CA VAL A 253 2.24 -0.45 -1.52
C VAL A 253 2.33 -1.32 -2.77
N SER A 254 1.37 -1.20 -3.70
CA SER A 254 1.44 -1.95 -4.96
C SER A 254 2.77 -1.70 -5.69
N ASP A 255 3.35 -2.72 -6.34
CA ASP A 255 4.63 -2.66 -7.09
C ASP A 255 4.75 -1.46 -8.06
N THR A 256 3.61 -0.87 -8.45
CA THR A 256 3.50 0.34 -9.25
C THR A 256 4.06 1.63 -8.62
N GLU A 257 4.26 1.73 -7.30
CA GLU A 257 4.80 2.96 -6.68
C GLU A 257 6.34 2.96 -6.48
N VAL A 258 6.99 1.79 -6.42
CA VAL A 258 8.46 1.70 -6.23
C VAL A 258 9.23 2.30 -7.42
N LEU A 259 8.64 2.30 -8.61
CA LEU A 259 9.19 2.96 -9.80
C LEU A 259 9.08 4.50 -9.78
N ARG A 260 8.30 5.09 -8.86
CA ARG A 260 8.17 6.56 -8.75
C ARG A 260 9.19 7.18 -7.80
N SER A 261 9.62 6.46 -6.76
CA SER A 261 10.47 7.01 -5.68
C SER A 261 11.97 7.10 -6.03
N THR A 262 12.44 6.37 -7.05
CA THR A 262 13.84 6.43 -7.52
C THR A 262 14.14 7.66 -8.40
N SER A 263 13.15 8.51 -8.67
CA SER A 263 13.29 9.68 -9.56
C SER A 263 13.47 11.03 -8.84
N SER A 264 13.50 11.08 -7.50
CA SER A 264 13.45 12.36 -6.77
C SER A 264 14.52 12.54 -5.69
N THR A 265 15.80 12.31 -5.99
CA THR A 265 16.92 12.85 -5.18
C THR A 265 18.18 13.03 -6.02
N SER A 266 18.25 14.11 -6.81
CA SER A 266 19.53 14.71 -7.20
C SER A 266 19.36 16.18 -7.58
N GLY A 267 20.10 17.07 -6.89
CA GLY A 267 20.51 18.37 -7.45
C GLY A 267 20.06 19.61 -6.68
N VAL A 268 20.77 19.95 -5.61
CA VAL A 268 20.94 21.36 -5.21
C VAL A 268 22.24 21.86 -5.83
N GLY A 269 22.14 22.95 -6.62
CA GLY A 269 23.26 23.84 -6.93
C GLY A 269 23.81 23.79 -8.36
N ALA A 270 23.37 24.73 -9.21
CA ALA A 270 24.24 25.66 -9.95
C ALA A 270 23.41 26.46 -10.97
N ALA A 271 23.45 27.78 -10.84
CA ALA A 271 22.92 28.73 -11.81
C ALA A 271 23.89 28.88 -12.99
N ALA A 272 23.39 28.90 -14.23
CA ALA A 272 23.88 29.77 -15.31
C ALA A 272 23.07 29.62 -16.62
N THR A 273 22.64 30.79 -17.13
CA THR A 273 22.48 31.20 -18.53
C THR A 273 21.42 30.55 -19.44
N ALA A 274 20.51 31.42 -19.90
CA ALA A 274 19.60 31.23 -21.00
C ALA A 274 20.32 31.22 -22.37
N SER A 275 19.87 30.34 -23.28
CA SER A 275 19.70 30.70 -24.70
C SER A 275 18.69 29.75 -25.36
N ALA A 276 17.92 30.32 -26.29
CA ALA A 276 16.78 29.70 -26.95
C ALA A 276 17.19 28.78 -28.11
N ALA A 277 16.50 27.65 -28.25
CA ALA A 277 16.18 27.04 -29.54
C ALA A 277 14.99 26.07 -29.39
N SER A 278 13.91 26.37 -30.10
CA SER A 278 12.71 25.56 -30.19
C SER A 278 12.90 24.31 -31.05
N SER A 279 11.92 23.40 -30.95
CA SER A 279 11.51 22.35 -31.91
C SER A 279 12.14 20.96 -31.74
N ASN A 280 11.46 20.10 -30.96
CA ASN A 280 10.75 18.91 -31.46
C ASN A 280 10.32 18.02 -30.29
N ALA A 281 9.28 18.47 -29.58
CA ALA A 281 8.51 17.62 -28.67
C ALA A 281 7.22 17.20 -29.37
N ALA A 282 7.31 16.29 -30.34
CA ALA A 282 6.17 15.60 -30.91
C ALA A 282 6.61 14.35 -31.68
N SER A 283 6.71 13.21 -30.98
CA SER A 283 6.16 11.92 -31.44
C SER A 283 6.61 10.78 -30.51
N LYS A 284 5.71 10.32 -29.64
CA LYS A 284 5.40 8.90 -29.36
C LYS A 284 4.56 8.78 -28.09
N ALA A 285 3.24 8.92 -28.26
CA ALA A 285 2.24 8.25 -27.43
C ALA A 285 0.89 8.29 -28.16
N LYS A 286 0.54 7.21 -28.86
CA LYS A 286 -0.85 6.94 -29.27
C LYS A 286 -1.17 5.52 -28.82
N ALA A 287 -1.57 5.39 -27.56
CA ALA A 287 -2.25 4.20 -27.09
C ALA A 287 -3.73 4.37 -27.44
N TYR A 288 -4.22 3.62 -28.42
CA TYR A 288 -5.63 3.57 -28.77
C TYR A 288 -6.41 2.96 -27.60
N ALA A 289 -7.56 3.56 -27.24
CA ALA A 289 -8.51 2.90 -26.36
C ALA A 289 -9.17 1.72 -27.11
N ASN A 290 -9.09 0.50 -26.60
CA ASN A 290 -9.54 -0.69 -27.33
C ASN A 290 -11.04 -0.95 -27.23
N ASP A 291 -11.75 -0.33 -26.29
CA ASP A 291 -13.19 -0.44 -26.05
C ASP A 291 -13.74 0.74 -25.21
N GLY A 292 -15.06 0.77 -25.00
CA GLY A 292 -15.73 1.83 -24.26
C GLY A 292 -15.34 1.89 -22.78
N ALA A 293 -15.12 0.75 -22.14
CA ALA A 293 -14.65 0.69 -20.75
C ALA A 293 -13.28 1.37 -20.59
N GLU A 294 -12.33 1.06 -21.48
CA GLU A 294 -11.03 1.73 -21.51
C GLU A 294 -11.17 3.23 -21.79
N ALA A 295 -12.04 3.63 -22.72
CA ALA A 295 -12.30 5.04 -23.00
C ALA A 295 -12.82 5.80 -21.77
N PHE A 296 -13.72 5.18 -21.00
CA PHE A 296 -14.26 5.76 -19.77
C PHE A 296 -13.19 5.90 -18.68
N ILE A 297 -12.38 4.87 -18.44
CA ILE A 297 -11.27 4.92 -17.46
C ILE A 297 -10.25 6.00 -17.83
N ARG A 298 -9.89 6.11 -19.12
CA ARG A 298 -8.98 7.15 -19.59
C ARG A 298 -9.55 8.56 -19.39
N MET A 299 -10.87 8.73 -19.50
CA MET A 299 -11.52 10.00 -19.19
C MET A 299 -11.44 10.33 -17.70
N LEU A 300 -11.71 9.37 -16.80
CA LEU A 300 -11.51 9.57 -15.36
C LEU A 300 -10.06 9.94 -15.02
N GLN A 301 -9.10 9.23 -15.63
CA GLN A 301 -7.67 9.52 -15.49
C GLN A 301 -7.33 10.94 -15.97
N ALA A 302 -7.83 11.35 -17.15
CA ALA A 302 -7.61 12.68 -17.70
C ALA A 302 -8.18 13.79 -16.80
N HIS A 303 -9.29 13.52 -16.11
CA HIS A 303 -9.87 14.42 -15.10
C HIS A 303 -9.13 14.40 -13.76
N GLY A 304 -8.03 13.64 -13.64
CA GLY A 304 -7.21 13.61 -12.43
C GLY A 304 -7.85 12.88 -11.26
N VAL A 305 -8.81 12.00 -11.52
CA VAL A 305 -9.40 11.11 -10.52
C VAL A 305 -8.29 10.26 -9.90
N LYS A 306 -8.35 10.09 -8.57
CA LYS A 306 -7.37 9.31 -7.81
C LYS A 306 -7.95 8.08 -7.15
N THR A 307 -9.22 8.15 -6.74
CA THR A 307 -9.89 7.07 -6.01
C THR A 307 -11.30 6.89 -6.55
N ILE A 308 -11.68 5.63 -6.74
CA ILE A 308 -13.02 5.21 -7.15
C ILE A 308 -13.55 4.23 -6.11
N PHE A 309 -14.75 4.47 -5.60
CA PHE A 309 -15.41 3.58 -4.64
C PHE A 309 -16.51 2.79 -5.35
N GLY A 310 -16.57 1.46 -5.23
CA GLY A 310 -17.61 0.74 -5.99
C GLY A 310 -17.85 -0.69 -5.55
N VAL A 311 -18.82 -1.33 -6.20
CA VAL A 311 -19.21 -2.73 -5.97
C VAL A 311 -19.38 -3.39 -7.33
N CYS A 312 -18.65 -4.46 -7.59
CA CYS A 312 -18.74 -5.13 -8.88
C CYS A 312 -20.07 -5.89 -9.05
N GLY A 313 -20.63 -5.87 -10.26
CA GLY A 313 -21.73 -6.76 -10.66
C GLY A 313 -21.62 -7.17 -12.14
N ASP A 314 -22.49 -8.08 -12.57
CA ASP A 314 -22.42 -8.70 -13.90
C ASP A 314 -22.36 -7.68 -15.05
N THR A 315 -23.16 -6.62 -14.97
CA THR A 315 -23.21 -5.58 -15.99
C THR A 315 -21.99 -4.64 -15.96
N SER A 316 -21.25 -4.55 -14.84
CA SER A 316 -20.03 -3.74 -14.73
C SER A 316 -18.75 -4.54 -14.98
N LEU A 317 -18.83 -5.84 -15.24
CA LEU A 317 -17.65 -6.67 -15.58
C LEU A 317 -16.74 -6.08 -16.66
N PRO A 318 -17.23 -5.52 -17.78
CA PRO A 318 -16.34 -4.92 -18.78
C PRO A 318 -15.54 -3.72 -18.22
N TYR A 319 -16.16 -2.93 -17.33
CA TYR A 319 -15.48 -1.84 -16.65
C TYR A 319 -14.41 -2.36 -15.68
N TYR A 320 -14.73 -3.35 -14.84
CA TYR A 320 -13.78 -3.93 -13.90
C TYR A 320 -12.63 -4.69 -14.60
N ASP A 321 -12.90 -5.36 -15.72
CA ASP A 321 -11.86 -5.97 -16.56
C ASP A 321 -10.89 -4.91 -17.12
N ALA A 322 -11.43 -3.82 -17.66
CA ALA A 322 -10.59 -2.72 -18.15
C ALA A 322 -9.81 -2.05 -17.01
N LEU A 323 -10.42 -1.88 -15.84
CA LEU A 323 -9.78 -1.33 -14.65
C LEU A 323 -8.60 -2.22 -14.22
N TYR A 324 -8.77 -3.53 -14.24
CA TYR A 324 -7.70 -4.49 -13.95
C TYR A 324 -6.56 -4.45 -14.98
N ARG A 325 -6.89 -4.32 -16.26
CA ARG A 325 -5.90 -4.40 -17.36
C ARG A 325 -5.07 -3.13 -17.57
N LEU A 326 -5.61 -1.96 -17.24
CA LEU A 326 -5.00 -0.68 -17.60
C LEU A 326 -4.10 -0.14 -16.51
N ASP A 327 -2.93 0.39 -16.89
CA ASP A 327 -2.13 1.23 -15.99
C ASP A 327 -2.72 2.65 -15.94
N HIS A 328 -3.74 2.83 -15.10
CA HIS A 328 -4.46 4.09 -14.97
C HIS A 328 -4.03 4.91 -13.74
N GLY A 329 -3.31 4.32 -12.79
CA GLY A 329 -2.79 5.00 -11.59
C GLY A 329 -3.86 5.55 -10.64
N MET A 330 -5.07 4.96 -10.65
CA MET A 330 -6.16 5.27 -9.72
C MET A 330 -6.33 4.09 -8.75
N VAL A 331 -6.81 4.35 -7.54
CA VAL A 331 -7.14 3.32 -6.54
C VAL A 331 -8.61 2.98 -6.64
N HIS A 332 -8.94 1.69 -6.73
CA HIS A 332 -10.30 1.20 -6.55
C HIS A 332 -10.48 0.71 -5.12
N VAL A 333 -11.52 1.20 -4.44
CA VAL A 333 -11.90 0.77 -3.11
C VAL A 333 -13.21 -0.01 -3.22
N LEU A 334 -13.13 -1.32 -2.97
CA LEU A 334 -14.29 -2.19 -2.96
C LEU A 334 -15.12 -1.93 -1.70
N ALA A 335 -16.34 -1.44 -1.87
CA ALA A 335 -17.32 -1.36 -0.81
C ALA A 335 -18.08 -2.68 -0.64
N ARG A 336 -18.76 -2.86 0.49
CA ARG A 336 -19.68 -3.99 0.72
C ARG A 336 -21.10 -3.72 0.21
N ASP A 337 -21.42 -2.45 -0.05
CA ASP A 337 -22.74 -1.96 -0.48
C ASP A 337 -22.51 -0.62 -1.22
N GLU A 338 -23.24 -0.38 -2.31
CA GLU A 338 -23.08 0.77 -3.18
C GLU A 338 -23.41 2.10 -2.49
N ARG A 339 -24.28 2.07 -1.47
CA ARG A 339 -24.58 3.23 -0.63
C ARG A 339 -23.35 3.65 0.16
N SER A 340 -22.61 2.68 0.69
CA SER A 340 -21.34 2.95 1.36
C SER A 340 -20.34 3.55 0.38
N ALA A 341 -20.27 3.03 -0.85
CA ALA A 341 -19.41 3.60 -1.89
C ALA A 341 -19.77 5.07 -2.20
N ALA A 342 -21.06 5.39 -2.29
CA ALA A 342 -21.51 6.76 -2.53
C ALA A 342 -21.16 7.71 -1.36
N TYR A 343 -21.35 7.28 -0.10
CA TYR A 343 -20.94 8.09 1.06
C TYR A 343 -19.42 8.22 1.20
N MET A 344 -18.65 7.19 0.83
CA MET A 344 -17.18 7.29 0.77
C MET A 344 -16.74 8.31 -0.27
N ALA A 345 -17.37 8.34 -1.46
CA ALA A 345 -17.10 9.34 -2.47
C ALA A 345 -17.43 10.77 -2.00
N ASP A 346 -18.56 10.95 -1.33
CA ASP A 346 -18.93 12.24 -0.71
C ASP A 346 -17.89 12.68 0.33
N ALA A 347 -17.53 11.81 1.27
CA ALA A 347 -16.52 12.10 2.29
C ALA A 347 -15.14 12.42 1.68
N TYR A 348 -14.73 11.63 0.69
CA TYR A 348 -13.49 11.86 -0.05
C TYR A 348 -13.47 13.25 -0.71
N ALA A 349 -14.56 13.63 -1.36
CA ALA A 349 -14.66 14.92 -2.02
C ALA A 349 -14.54 16.09 -1.04
N ARG A 350 -15.18 15.99 0.13
CA ARG A 350 -15.12 17.01 1.19
C ARG A 350 -13.71 17.19 1.76
N VAL A 351 -13.00 16.09 2.00
CA VAL A 351 -11.67 16.13 2.64
C VAL A 351 -10.57 16.50 1.65
N SER A 352 -10.67 16.01 0.41
CA SER A 352 -9.61 16.21 -0.60
C SER A 352 -9.78 17.49 -1.44
N GLY A 353 -10.99 18.05 -1.50
CA GLY A 353 -11.34 19.12 -2.44
C GLY A 353 -11.41 18.67 -3.91
N ARG A 354 -11.32 17.35 -4.18
CA ARG A 354 -11.41 16.74 -5.51
C ARG A 354 -12.81 16.19 -5.75
N VAL A 355 -13.10 15.82 -7.00
CA VAL A 355 -14.33 15.08 -7.32
C VAL A 355 -14.28 13.68 -6.71
N GLY A 356 -15.30 13.33 -5.93
CA GLY A 356 -15.50 11.95 -5.46
C GLY A 356 -16.14 11.11 -6.55
N VAL A 357 -15.67 9.87 -6.76
CA VAL A 357 -16.20 8.98 -7.80
C VAL A 357 -16.71 7.68 -7.20
N CYS A 358 -17.97 7.34 -7.45
CA CYS A 358 -18.55 6.06 -7.04
C CYS A 358 -19.18 5.26 -8.19
N GLU A 359 -19.22 3.94 -8.03
CA GLU A 359 -19.75 2.98 -8.99
C GLU A 359 -20.75 2.01 -8.36
N GLY A 360 -21.73 1.59 -9.15
CA GLY A 360 -22.63 0.49 -8.80
C GLY A 360 -23.20 -0.21 -10.04
N PRO A 361 -23.53 -1.51 -9.97
CA PRO A 361 -24.06 -2.26 -11.10
C PRO A 361 -25.51 -1.89 -11.40
N SER A 362 -26.05 -2.44 -12.49
CA SER A 362 -27.45 -2.25 -12.90
C SER A 362 -28.45 -2.68 -11.83
N GLY A 363 -29.70 -2.23 -11.96
CA GLY A 363 -30.79 -2.60 -11.06
C GLY A 363 -30.56 -2.12 -9.63
N GLY A 364 -30.36 -3.07 -8.70
CA GLY A 364 -30.22 -2.80 -7.27
C GLY A 364 -29.07 -1.85 -6.95
N GLY A 365 -27.90 -2.03 -7.58
CA GLY A 365 -26.73 -1.19 -7.33
C GLY A 365 -26.99 0.28 -7.67
N ALA A 366 -27.62 0.53 -8.82
CA ALA A 366 -28.07 1.86 -9.22
C ALA A 366 -29.07 2.48 -8.22
N THR A 367 -29.88 1.70 -7.50
CA THR A 367 -30.78 2.27 -6.47
C THR A 367 -30.06 2.58 -5.15
N TYR A 368 -29.03 1.82 -4.80
CA TYR A 368 -28.30 2.00 -3.54
C TYR A 368 -27.27 3.12 -3.56
N LEU A 369 -26.81 3.55 -4.74
CA LEU A 369 -26.04 4.78 -4.89
C LEU A 369 -26.84 6.06 -4.52
N ALA A 370 -28.17 6.03 -4.67
CA ALA A 370 -29.00 7.24 -4.62
C ALA A 370 -28.92 8.04 -3.30
N PRO A 371 -28.96 7.43 -2.10
CA PRO A 371 -28.89 8.18 -0.84
C PRO A 371 -27.62 9.03 -0.69
N GLY A 372 -26.46 8.50 -1.10
CA GLY A 372 -25.20 9.27 -1.03
C GLY A 372 -25.15 10.38 -2.08
N LEU A 373 -25.78 10.19 -3.23
CA LEU A 373 -25.84 11.20 -4.29
C LEU A 373 -26.76 12.37 -3.93
N VAL A 374 -27.88 12.08 -3.27
CA VAL A 374 -28.79 13.09 -2.74
C VAL A 374 -28.08 13.93 -1.68
N GLU A 375 -27.40 13.28 -0.73
CA GLU A 375 -26.61 13.98 0.28
C GLU A 375 -25.57 14.90 -0.35
N ALA A 376 -24.75 14.38 -1.28
CA ALA A 376 -23.74 15.16 -1.97
C ALA A 376 -24.34 16.35 -2.73
N ASN A 377 -25.47 16.15 -3.41
CA ASN A 377 -26.12 17.21 -4.18
C ASN A 377 -26.62 18.35 -3.29
N GLU A 378 -27.34 18.01 -2.23
CA GLU A 378 -27.92 18.99 -1.30
C GLU A 378 -26.83 19.72 -0.50
N SER A 379 -25.77 19.01 -0.13
CA SER A 379 -24.59 19.58 0.53
C SER A 379 -23.62 20.30 -0.41
N SER A 380 -23.92 20.40 -1.70
CA SER A 380 -23.07 21.05 -2.71
C SER A 380 -21.66 20.46 -2.81
N VAL A 381 -21.56 19.14 -2.80
CA VAL A 381 -20.31 18.38 -2.86
C VAL A 381 -20.15 17.74 -4.25
N PRO A 382 -18.99 17.90 -4.92
CA PRO A 382 -18.77 17.39 -6.27
C PRO A 382 -18.57 15.86 -6.27
N VAL A 383 -19.63 15.11 -6.58
CA VAL A 383 -19.60 13.65 -6.69
C VAL A 383 -20.07 13.20 -8.07
N LEU A 384 -19.29 12.33 -8.72
CA LEU A 384 -19.71 11.62 -9.92
C LEU A 384 -20.02 10.17 -9.56
N ALA A 385 -21.27 9.77 -9.68
CA ALA A 385 -21.63 8.37 -9.72
C ALA A 385 -21.76 7.89 -11.15
N PHE A 386 -21.36 6.65 -11.39
CA PHE A 386 -21.76 5.97 -12.60
C PHE A 386 -22.26 4.57 -12.29
N SER A 387 -23.10 4.08 -13.17
CA SER A 387 -23.63 2.73 -13.05
C SER A 387 -23.64 2.04 -14.40
N SER A 388 -23.42 0.73 -14.37
CA SER A 388 -23.66 -0.08 -15.55
C SER A 388 -25.15 -0.32 -15.77
N ASP A 389 -25.53 -0.71 -16.98
CA ASP A 389 -26.91 -1.02 -17.34
C ASP A 389 -27.00 -2.18 -18.32
N VAL A 390 -28.22 -2.66 -18.55
CA VAL A 390 -28.51 -3.66 -19.58
C VAL A 390 -28.11 -3.14 -20.97
N PRO A 391 -27.83 -4.02 -21.95
CA PRO A 391 -27.52 -3.58 -23.32
C PRO A 391 -28.60 -2.65 -23.88
N VAL A 392 -28.19 -1.63 -24.65
CA VAL A 392 -29.13 -0.66 -25.25
C VAL A 392 -30.21 -1.37 -26.07
N SER A 393 -29.83 -2.42 -26.81
CA SER A 393 -30.76 -3.22 -27.63
C SER A 393 -31.84 -3.98 -26.83
N SER A 394 -31.61 -4.19 -25.54
CA SER A 394 -32.48 -4.97 -24.66
C SER A 394 -33.43 -4.11 -23.84
N ARG A 395 -33.29 -2.78 -23.88
CA ARG A 395 -34.15 -1.86 -23.14
C ARG A 395 -35.61 -1.96 -23.56
N GLY A 396 -36.52 -1.86 -22.60
CA GLY A 396 -37.96 -2.01 -22.76
C GLY A 396 -38.40 -3.45 -23.03
N ARG A 397 -37.49 -4.42 -22.94
CA ARG A 397 -37.79 -5.86 -23.09
C ARG A 397 -37.77 -6.60 -21.75
N TYR A 398 -37.73 -5.86 -20.64
CA TYR A 398 -37.71 -6.40 -19.28
C TYR A 398 -36.60 -7.43 -19.04
N PRO A 399 -35.34 -7.20 -19.50
CA PRO A 399 -34.23 -8.03 -19.07
C PRO A 399 -34.05 -7.88 -17.55
N LEU A 400 -33.41 -8.89 -16.95
CA LEU A 400 -33.03 -8.86 -15.54
C LEU A 400 -32.24 -7.57 -15.25
N THR A 401 -32.50 -6.97 -14.08
CA THR A 401 -31.92 -5.71 -13.58
C THR A 401 -32.16 -4.43 -14.40
N GLU A 402 -33.02 -4.43 -15.42
CA GLU A 402 -33.41 -3.18 -16.10
C GLU A 402 -34.06 -2.19 -15.14
N LEU A 403 -33.60 -0.93 -15.18
CA LEU A 403 -34.18 0.18 -14.45
C LEU A 403 -34.10 1.46 -15.27
N ARG A 404 -35.10 2.33 -15.16
CA ARG A 404 -35.08 3.69 -15.75
C ARG A 404 -34.21 4.62 -14.91
N GLN A 405 -32.90 4.40 -14.97
CA GLN A 405 -31.91 5.10 -14.14
C GLN A 405 -31.86 6.60 -14.45
N ASP A 406 -32.08 6.99 -15.71
CA ASP A 406 -32.21 8.37 -16.15
C ASP A 406 -33.32 9.12 -15.38
N ALA A 407 -34.50 8.50 -15.30
CA ALA A 407 -35.65 9.06 -14.60
C ALA A 407 -35.47 9.04 -13.08
N LEU A 408 -34.80 8.00 -12.54
CA LEU A 408 -34.50 7.89 -11.12
C LEU A 408 -33.60 9.02 -10.62
N TYR A 409 -32.53 9.34 -11.36
CA TYR A 409 -31.52 10.30 -10.94
C TYR A 409 -31.81 11.75 -11.36
N ALA A 410 -32.73 11.98 -12.30
CA ALA A 410 -33.09 13.32 -12.77
C ALA A 410 -33.42 14.33 -11.66
N PRO A 411 -34.24 14.01 -10.64
CA PRO A 411 -34.53 14.97 -9.58
C PRO A 411 -33.47 15.00 -8.46
N LEU A 412 -32.52 14.06 -8.47
CA LEU A 412 -31.61 13.81 -7.34
C LEU A 412 -30.19 14.35 -7.59
N THR A 413 -29.88 14.71 -8.82
CA THR A 413 -28.54 15.11 -9.26
C THR A 413 -28.60 16.43 -10.01
N LYS A 414 -27.49 17.17 -9.98
CA LYS A 414 -27.33 18.38 -10.78
C LYS A 414 -27.25 18.06 -12.28
N TRP A 415 -26.71 16.90 -12.61
CA TRP A 415 -26.56 16.45 -13.99
C TRP A 415 -26.71 14.94 -14.07
N ASN A 416 -27.51 14.45 -15.02
CA ASN A 416 -27.68 13.03 -15.27
C ASN A 416 -27.51 12.73 -16.76
N GLY A 417 -27.15 11.49 -17.08
CA GLY A 417 -27.06 11.06 -18.47
C GLY A 417 -26.96 9.56 -18.62
N SER A 418 -27.39 9.04 -19.77
CA SER A 418 -27.11 7.68 -20.22
C SER A 418 -26.30 7.74 -21.51
N ILE A 419 -25.22 6.96 -21.57
CA ILE A 419 -24.29 6.95 -22.70
C ILE A 419 -24.69 5.81 -23.64
N ASP A 420 -25.60 6.08 -24.56
CA ASP A 420 -26.14 5.05 -25.47
C ASP A 420 -25.22 4.75 -26.68
N LEU A 421 -24.18 5.56 -26.87
CA LEU A 421 -23.21 5.43 -27.96
C LEU A 421 -21.80 5.57 -27.42
N VAL A 422 -20.94 4.62 -27.78
CA VAL A 422 -19.54 4.57 -27.32
C VAL A 422 -18.76 5.84 -27.67
N SER A 423 -19.02 6.46 -28.82
CA SER A 423 -18.38 7.71 -29.25
C SER A 423 -18.76 8.93 -28.39
N LYS A 424 -19.76 8.81 -27.51
CA LYS A 424 -20.24 9.90 -26.63
C LYS A 424 -19.63 9.88 -25.24
N ILE A 425 -18.83 8.88 -24.89
CA ILE A 425 -18.18 8.75 -23.57
C ILE A 425 -17.43 10.03 -23.19
N GLY A 426 -16.55 10.53 -24.07
CA GLY A 426 -15.76 11.73 -23.79
C GLY A 426 -16.62 12.98 -23.55
N ASP A 427 -17.63 13.21 -24.39
CA ASP A 427 -18.52 14.38 -24.29
C ASP A 427 -19.35 14.36 -23.00
N GLN A 428 -19.90 13.20 -22.66
CA GLN A 428 -20.78 13.02 -21.51
C GLN A 428 -19.99 13.13 -20.19
N VAL A 429 -18.80 12.53 -20.11
CA VAL A 429 -17.94 12.66 -18.93
C VAL A 429 -17.50 14.12 -18.74
N ARG A 430 -17.06 14.82 -19.79
CA ARG A 430 -16.72 16.26 -19.69
C ARG A 430 -17.91 17.09 -19.21
N SER A 431 -19.10 16.80 -19.71
CA SER A 431 -20.32 17.53 -19.35
C SER A 431 -20.67 17.31 -17.87
N ALA A 432 -20.56 16.08 -17.39
CA ALA A 432 -20.77 15.73 -15.98
C ALA A 432 -19.78 16.49 -15.06
N PHE A 433 -18.48 16.38 -15.31
CA PHE A 433 -17.44 17.07 -14.52
C PHE A 433 -17.62 18.59 -14.52
N ARG A 434 -17.88 19.19 -15.69
CA ARG A 434 -18.17 20.62 -15.78
C ARG A 434 -19.40 20.99 -14.94
N ALA A 435 -20.47 20.22 -15.03
CA ALA A 435 -21.70 20.51 -14.30
C ALA A 435 -21.46 20.47 -12.78
N ILE A 436 -20.79 19.43 -12.26
CA ILE A 436 -20.61 19.28 -10.81
C ILE A 436 -19.55 20.21 -10.21
N CYS A 437 -18.62 20.74 -11.00
CA CYS A 437 -17.54 21.61 -10.48
C CYS A 437 -17.79 23.11 -10.66
N THR A 438 -18.76 23.54 -11.47
CA THR A 438 -19.02 24.96 -11.75
C THR A 438 -20.28 25.47 -11.04
N GLY A 439 -20.36 26.78 -10.76
CA GLY A 439 -21.48 27.35 -10.00
C GLY A 439 -21.59 26.76 -8.58
N ARG A 440 -22.80 26.46 -8.11
CA ARG A 440 -23.01 25.64 -6.91
C ARG A 440 -22.62 24.19 -7.23
N PRO A 441 -21.59 23.59 -6.61
CA PRO A 441 -21.23 22.20 -6.88
C PRO A 441 -22.37 21.25 -6.49
N GLY A 442 -22.30 19.99 -6.91
CA GLY A 442 -23.33 18.99 -6.61
C GLY A 442 -22.98 17.63 -7.19
N SER A 443 -23.94 16.73 -7.31
CA SER A 443 -23.68 15.38 -7.80
C SER A 443 -24.11 15.18 -9.26
N ALA A 444 -23.49 14.20 -9.92
CA ALA A 444 -23.87 13.74 -11.25
C ALA A 444 -24.01 12.22 -11.31
N HIS A 445 -24.87 11.75 -12.22
CA HIS A 445 -25.03 10.33 -12.53
C HIS A 445 -24.77 10.05 -14.02
N LEU A 446 -23.97 9.02 -14.30
CA LEU A 446 -23.71 8.51 -15.65
C LEU A 446 -24.08 7.02 -15.75
N CYS A 447 -25.05 6.70 -16.60
CA CYS A 447 -25.39 5.33 -16.94
C CYS A 447 -24.57 4.84 -18.16
N LEU A 448 -23.95 3.66 -18.03
CA LEU A 448 -23.06 3.02 -19.01
C LEU A 448 -23.59 1.62 -19.38
N PRO A 449 -24.34 1.48 -20.48
CA PRO A 449 -24.84 0.19 -20.95
C PRO A 449 -23.73 -0.83 -21.22
N TYR A 450 -23.99 -2.10 -20.93
CA TYR A 450 -23.03 -3.21 -21.06
C TYR A 450 -22.42 -3.32 -22.47
N ASP A 451 -23.24 -3.18 -23.51
CA ASP A 451 -22.80 -3.22 -24.91
C ASP A 451 -21.96 -2.00 -25.30
N VAL A 452 -22.25 -0.83 -24.73
CA VAL A 452 -21.44 0.38 -24.92
C VAL A 452 -20.07 0.23 -24.27
N LEU A 453 -19.98 -0.34 -23.07
CA LEU A 453 -18.70 -0.62 -22.41
C LEU A 453 -17.83 -1.59 -23.22
N LYS A 454 -18.42 -2.54 -23.95
CA LYS A 454 -17.70 -3.52 -24.78
C LYS A 454 -17.45 -3.05 -26.22
N ALA A 455 -18.19 -2.05 -26.70
CA ALA A 455 -18.06 -1.58 -28.07
C ALA A 455 -16.67 -0.99 -28.32
N LYS A 456 -16.17 -1.16 -29.54
CA LYS A 456 -14.88 -0.58 -29.96
C LYS A 456 -14.97 0.95 -29.95
N HIS A 457 -13.96 1.59 -29.38
CA HIS A 457 -13.82 3.04 -29.36
C HIS A 457 -12.66 3.46 -30.26
N ALA A 458 -12.79 4.54 -31.04
CA ALA A 458 -11.75 5.00 -31.97
C ALA A 458 -10.58 5.73 -31.28
N GLY A 459 -10.69 6.01 -29.98
CA GLY A 459 -9.73 6.79 -29.20
C GLY A 459 -9.82 8.31 -29.38
N GLU A 460 -10.75 8.78 -30.20
CA GLU A 460 -10.96 10.21 -30.46
C GLU A 460 -11.72 10.89 -29.31
N GLY A 461 -11.45 12.17 -29.07
CA GLY A 461 -12.20 12.95 -28.08
C GLY A 461 -11.98 12.54 -26.62
N LEU A 462 -10.92 11.79 -26.30
CA LEU A 462 -10.54 11.40 -24.94
C LEU A 462 -9.59 12.41 -24.30
N TRP A 463 -10.13 13.55 -23.87
CA TRP A 463 -9.40 14.62 -23.19
C TRP A 463 -10.30 15.30 -22.15
N ALA A 464 -9.69 15.84 -21.10
CA ALA A 464 -10.38 16.50 -20.00
C ALA A 464 -10.14 18.02 -20.00
N GLN A 465 -11.11 18.74 -19.44
CA GLN A 465 -10.93 20.14 -19.02
C GLN A 465 -10.44 20.12 -17.58
N THR A 466 -9.13 20.28 -17.41
CA THR A 466 -8.45 20.08 -16.12
C THR A 466 -8.92 21.05 -15.04
N GLU A 467 -9.48 22.20 -15.42
CA GLU A 467 -10.11 23.17 -14.51
C GLU A 467 -11.30 22.56 -13.76
N HIS A 468 -11.97 21.55 -14.34
CA HIS A 468 -13.11 20.86 -13.74
C HIS A 468 -12.71 19.60 -12.96
N SER A 469 -11.47 19.48 -12.50
CA SER A 469 -11.00 18.37 -11.66
C SER A 469 -11.21 18.60 -10.16
N SER A 470 -11.55 19.83 -9.77
CA SER A 470 -11.83 20.26 -8.39
C SER A 470 -12.96 21.27 -8.36
N ALA A 471 -13.68 21.38 -7.24
CA ALA A 471 -14.73 22.38 -7.06
C ALA A 471 -14.40 23.39 -5.96
N PRO A 472 -14.76 24.68 -6.14
CA PRO A 472 -15.33 25.26 -7.35
C PRO A 472 -14.26 25.48 -8.43
N ALA A 473 -14.53 25.06 -9.66
CA ALA A 473 -13.64 25.24 -10.80
C ALA A 473 -13.43 26.72 -11.16
N TRP A 474 -14.52 27.50 -11.07
CA TRP A 474 -14.50 28.95 -11.27
C TRP A 474 -15.14 29.62 -10.07
N ARG A 475 -14.35 30.42 -9.35
CA ARG A 475 -14.88 31.26 -8.28
C ARG A 475 -15.50 32.50 -8.88
N CYS A 476 -16.79 32.70 -8.61
CA CYS A 476 -17.49 33.93 -8.92
C CYS A 476 -17.36 34.91 -7.74
N ALA A 477 -17.11 36.18 -8.04
CA ALA A 477 -17.18 37.27 -7.07
C ALA A 477 -18.47 38.08 -7.30
N PRO A 478 -19.08 38.64 -6.25
CA PRO A 478 -20.18 39.58 -6.40
C PRO A 478 -19.72 40.82 -7.17
N ALA A 479 -20.68 41.51 -7.81
CA ALA A 479 -20.40 42.77 -8.51
C ALA A 479 -19.80 43.80 -7.54
N LEU A 480 -18.75 44.51 -7.96
CA LEU A 480 -18.00 45.44 -7.12
C LEU A 480 -18.90 46.47 -6.42
N GLU A 481 -19.93 46.95 -7.13
CA GLU A 481 -20.88 47.91 -6.59
C GLU A 481 -21.74 47.31 -5.46
N ALA A 482 -22.22 46.08 -5.62
CA ALA A 482 -22.94 45.37 -4.56
C ALA A 482 -22.03 45.12 -3.35
N THR A 483 -20.75 44.80 -3.57
CA THR A 483 -19.76 44.64 -2.50
C THR A 483 -19.52 45.94 -1.74
N ARG A 484 -19.40 47.08 -2.44
CA ARG A 484 -19.26 48.40 -1.81
C ARG A 484 -20.48 48.76 -0.97
N GLN A 485 -21.69 48.54 -1.50
CA GLN A 485 -22.93 48.78 -0.77
C GLN A 485 -23.03 47.91 0.49
N ALA A 486 -22.66 46.63 0.41
CA ALA A 486 -22.62 45.75 1.58
C ALA A 486 -21.59 46.24 2.61
N ALA A 487 -20.39 46.64 2.18
CA ALA A 487 -19.35 47.16 3.07
C ALA A 487 -19.80 48.45 3.79
N THR A 488 -20.41 49.40 3.08
CA THR A 488 -20.97 50.61 3.69
C THR A 488 -22.02 50.28 4.75
N LYS A 489 -22.92 49.33 4.47
CA LYS A 489 -23.94 48.89 5.44
C LYS A 489 -23.32 48.23 6.68
N LEU A 490 -22.26 47.41 6.51
CA LEU A 490 -21.56 46.77 7.63
C LEU A 490 -20.83 47.80 8.51
N ILE A 491 -20.17 48.79 7.92
CA ILE A 491 -19.48 49.86 8.67
C ILE A 491 -20.48 50.70 9.47
N ALA A 492 -21.66 50.97 8.90
CA ALA A 492 -22.71 51.74 9.56
C ALA A 492 -23.50 50.95 10.62
N ALA A 493 -23.34 49.62 10.67
CA ALA A 493 -24.09 48.77 11.58
C ALA A 493 -23.60 48.93 13.02
N LYS A 494 -24.54 49.11 13.95
CA LYS A 494 -24.24 49.22 15.39
C LYS A 494 -23.95 47.86 16.03
N GLN A 495 -24.42 46.78 15.44
CA GLN A 495 -24.17 45.40 15.84
C GLN A 495 -24.11 44.54 14.57
N VAL A 496 -22.98 43.86 14.36
CA VAL A 496 -22.74 42.93 13.27
C VAL A 496 -22.54 41.55 13.90
N VAL A 497 -23.19 40.52 13.34
CA VAL A 497 -23.00 39.10 13.72
C VAL A 497 -22.35 38.38 12.56
#